data_AF-A0A4P9VSW2-F1
#
_entry.id   AF-A0A4P9VSW2-F1
#
_cell.length_a   1.000
_cell.length_b   1.000
_cell.length_c   1.000
_cell.angle_alpha   90.00
_cell.angle_beta   90.00
_cell.angle_gamma   90.00
#
_symmetry.space_group_name_H-M   'P 1'
#
loop_
_entity.id
_entity.type
_entity.pdbx_description
1 polymer ?
#
loop_
_entity_poly.entity_id
_entity_poly.type
_entity_poly.pdbx_seq_one_letter_code
_entity_poly.pdbx_strand_id
1 'polypeptide(L)'
;MIFENSAHDIQVVKRGWSWPGFHFGWLWALFKGLPLLALFGISVIVVAYISCLLYLFHYGMQLILIALALSYLIQSVCCGLVGNKMMYRQLAKKGFELITVIPAHRPDIALRVYRQRRNEQNYQRLRFSQRQARLNIA
;
A
#
# COMPACT_ATOMS: atom_id res chain seq x y z
N MET A 1 -4.27 2.00 -8.18
CA MET A 1 -3.22 1.58 -9.14
C MET A 1 -3.32 0.10 -9.29
N ILE A 2 -3.29 -0.38 -10.54
CA ILE A 2 -3.44 -1.78 -10.88
C ILE A 2 -2.06 -2.35 -11.17
N PHE A 3 -1.73 -3.43 -10.47
CA PHE A 3 -0.49 -4.18 -10.63
C PHE A 3 -0.84 -5.59 -11.14
N GLU A 4 -0.05 -6.10 -12.09
CA GLU A 4 -0.23 -7.45 -12.63
C GLU A 4 1.14 -8.16 -12.74
N ASN A 5 1.17 -9.48 -12.52
CA ASN A 5 2.36 -10.30 -12.72
C ASN A 5 2.22 -11.18 -13.98
N SER A 6 3.28 -11.93 -14.33
CA SER A 6 3.27 -12.87 -15.45
C SER A 6 2.26 -14.01 -15.31
N ALA A 7 1.81 -14.32 -14.09
CA ALA A 7 0.77 -15.30 -13.81
C ALA A 7 -0.66 -14.73 -13.91
N HIS A 8 -0.82 -13.48 -14.37
CA HIS A 8 -2.09 -12.75 -14.45
C HIS A 8 -2.80 -12.51 -13.11
N ASP A 9 -2.08 -12.58 -11.98
CA ASP A 9 -2.60 -12.11 -10.70
C ASP A 9 -2.69 -10.60 -10.69
N ILE A 10 -3.83 -10.07 -10.25
CA ILE A 10 -4.07 -8.63 -10.22
C ILE A 10 -4.11 -8.14 -8.77
N GLN A 11 -3.28 -7.17 -8.43
CA GLN A 11 -3.30 -6.48 -7.15
C GLN A 11 -3.67 -5.01 -7.31
N VAL A 12 -4.51 -4.51 -6.40
CA VAL A 12 -4.93 -3.12 -6.39
C VAL A 12 -4.38 -2.42 -5.15
N VAL A 13 -3.59 -1.37 -5.37
CA VAL A 13 -3.05 -0.55 -4.28
C VAL A 13 -3.45 0.91 -4.48
N LYS A 14 -3.91 1.53 -3.39
CA LYS A 14 -4.33 2.94 -3.36
C LYS A 14 -3.10 3.85 -3.50
N ARG A 15 -3.17 4.83 -4.41
CA ARG A 15 -2.15 5.88 -4.56
C ARG A 15 -2.24 6.89 -3.39
N GLY A 16 -1.10 7.25 -2.81
CA GLY A 16 -1.01 8.27 -1.75
C GLY A 16 -1.25 7.72 -0.34
N TRP A 17 -2.03 8.44 0.46
CA TRP A 17 -2.21 8.24 1.90
C TRP A 17 -2.85 6.90 2.29
N SER A 18 -2.24 6.23 3.27
CA SER A 18 -2.73 5.02 3.96
C SER A 18 -3.41 5.38 5.28
N TRP A 19 -4.74 5.43 5.29
CA TRP A 19 -5.51 5.61 6.52
C TRP A 19 -5.22 4.54 7.57
N PRO A 20 -5.17 3.24 7.21
CA PRO A 20 -4.85 2.21 8.20
C PRO A 20 -3.41 2.32 8.72
N GLY A 21 -2.46 2.73 7.87
CA GLY A 21 -1.09 2.98 8.30
C GLY A 21 -0.98 4.12 9.31
N PHE A 22 -1.79 5.16 9.16
CA PHE A 22 -1.83 6.27 10.11
C PHE A 22 -2.39 5.87 11.47
N HIS A 23 -3.55 5.19 11.50
CA HIS A 23 -4.20 4.86 12.78
C HIS A 23 -3.55 3.70 13.53
N PHE A 24 -3.10 2.67 12.81
CA PHE A 24 -2.61 1.44 13.44
C PHE A 24 -1.08 1.31 13.40
N GLY A 25 -0.38 2.23 12.71
CA GLY A 25 1.08 2.32 12.68
C GLY A 25 1.77 0.98 12.42
N TRP A 26 2.48 0.51 13.43
CA TRP A 26 3.32 -0.70 13.38
C TRP A 26 2.51 -2.00 13.28
N LEU A 27 1.32 -2.07 13.89
CA LEU A 27 0.42 -3.24 13.77
C LEU A 27 -0.02 -3.42 12.32
N TRP A 28 -0.37 -2.32 11.65
CA TRP A 28 -0.70 -2.36 10.23
C TRP A 28 0.50 -2.71 9.37
N ALA A 29 1.68 -2.20 9.71
CA ALA A 29 2.91 -2.55 9.01
C ALA A 29 3.21 -4.05 9.09
N LEU A 30 3.05 -4.68 10.27
CA LEU A 30 3.19 -6.13 10.45
C LEU A 30 2.17 -6.89 9.60
N PHE A 31 0.89 -6.50 9.68
CA PHE A 31 -0.17 -7.14 8.90
C PHE A 31 0.07 -7.06 7.38
N LYS A 32 0.70 -5.99 6.90
CA LYS A 32 1.08 -5.83 5.48
C LYS A 32 2.45 -6.40 5.12
N GLY A 33 3.13 -7.07 6.05
CA GLY A 33 4.46 -7.66 5.81
C GLY A 33 5.51 -6.60 5.52
N LEU A 34 5.44 -5.44 6.19
CA LEU A 34 6.36 -4.31 6.03
C LEU A 34 7.34 -4.26 7.22
N PRO A 35 8.38 -5.12 7.28
CA PRO A 35 9.21 -5.29 8.48
C PRO A 35 9.97 -4.02 8.86
N LEU A 36 10.49 -3.27 7.88
CA LEU A 36 11.21 -2.01 8.16
C LEU A 36 10.30 -0.96 8.80
N LEU A 37 9.05 -0.87 8.34
CA LEU A 37 8.08 0.09 8.88
C LEU A 37 7.57 -0.37 10.26
N ALA A 38 7.43 -1.68 10.46
CA ALA A 38 7.09 -2.26 11.76
C ALA A 38 8.20 -2.03 12.79
N LEU A 39 9.48 -2.23 12.42
CA LEU A 39 10.63 -1.98 13.29
C LEU A 39 10.73 -0.51 13.70
N PHE A 40 10.54 0.40 12.75
CA PHE A 40 10.45 1.83 13.04
C PHE A 40 9.34 2.09 14.07
N GLY A 41 8.17 1.48 13.85
CA GLY A 41 7.06 1.40 14.78
C GLY A 41 7.42 1.04 16.23
N ILE A 42 8.02 -0.13 16.36
CA ILE A 42 8.35 -0.75 17.64
C ILE A 42 9.39 0.05 18.40
N SER A 43 10.31 0.75 17.73
CA SER A 43 11.35 1.53 18.42
C SER A 43 10.78 2.61 19.32
N VAL A 44 9.67 3.25 18.94
CA VAL A 44 8.98 4.26 19.75
C VAL A 44 8.41 3.63 21.03
N ILE A 45 7.86 2.42 20.94
CA ILE A 45 7.33 1.69 22.11
C ILE A 45 8.47 1.31 23.06
N VAL A 46 9.59 0.82 22.51
CA VAL A 46 10.75 0.43 23.31
C VAL A 46 11.33 1.65 24.04
N VAL A 47 11.47 2.78 23.34
CA VAL A 47 11.93 4.04 23.95
C VAL A 47 10.95 4.50 25.03
N ALA A 48 9.64 4.49 24.76
CA ALA A 48 8.62 4.84 25.75
C ALA A 48 8.71 3.97 27.00
N TYR A 49 8.88 2.66 26.84
CA TYR A 49 8.98 1.72 27.95
C TYR A 49 10.23 1.97 28.79
N ILE A 50 11.40 2.12 28.16
CA ILE A 50 12.66 2.42 28.86
C ILE A 50 12.58 3.76 29.58
N SER A 51 12.06 4.81 28.94
CA SER A 51 11.88 6.12 29.56
C SER A 51 10.93 6.07 30.76
N CYS A 52 9.86 5.27 30.68
CA CYS A 52 8.95 5.08 31.81
C CYS A 52 9.66 4.41 33.00
N LEU A 53 10.40 3.32 32.75
CA LEU A 53 11.16 2.62 33.79
C LEU A 53 12.20 3.50 34.48
N LEU A 54 12.92 4.32 33.74
CA LEU A 54 14.02 5.14 34.28
C LEU A 54 13.55 6.36 35.07
N TYR A 55 12.37 6.90 34.75
CA TYR A 55 11.95 8.21 35.27
C TYR A 55 10.67 8.18 36.11
N LEU A 56 10.18 6.99 36.49
CA LEU A 56 8.86 6.75 37.11
C LEU A 56 8.51 7.67 38.31
N PHE A 57 9.50 8.27 38.97
CA PHE A 57 9.34 9.13 40.15
C PHE A 57 10.00 10.53 40.04
N HIS A 58 10.36 10.99 38.84
CA HIS A 58 11.05 12.28 38.64
C HIS A 58 10.10 13.41 38.17
N TYR A 59 10.35 14.62 38.68
CA TYR A 59 9.82 15.87 38.14
C TYR A 59 10.36 16.06 36.70
N GLY A 60 9.54 15.72 35.70
CA GLY A 60 9.95 15.72 34.28
C GLY A 60 9.09 14.84 33.36
N MET A 61 8.22 14.01 33.95
CA MET A 61 7.32 13.11 33.22
C MET A 61 6.46 13.78 32.14
N GLN A 62 5.99 15.00 32.38
CA GLN A 62 5.17 15.73 31.41
C GLN A 62 5.91 15.97 30.09
N LEU A 63 7.19 16.36 30.15
CA LEU A 63 8.00 16.62 28.95
C LEU A 63 8.24 15.31 28.17
N ILE A 64 8.51 14.22 28.88
CA ILE A 64 8.69 12.88 28.30
C ILE A 64 7.42 12.43 27.58
N LEU A 65 6.24 12.57 28.23
CA LEU A 65 4.96 12.21 27.63
C LEU A 65 4.65 13.03 26.37
N ILE A 66 4.94 14.34 26.38
CA ILE A 66 4.77 15.20 25.20
C ILE A 66 5.71 14.74 24.08
N ALA A 67 6.98 14.48 24.38
CA ALA A 67 7.94 14.00 23.39
C ALA A 67 7.53 12.65 22.78
N LEU A 68 7.04 11.71 23.61
CA LEU A 68 6.53 10.43 23.14
C LEU A 68 5.28 10.57 22.28
N ALA A 69 4.34 11.44 22.66
CA ALA A 69 3.14 11.72 21.88
C ALA A 69 3.47 12.31 20.51
N LEU A 70 4.40 13.27 20.45
CA LEU A 70 4.88 13.85 19.19
C LEU A 70 5.60 12.81 18.32
N SER A 71 6.43 11.96 18.95
CA SER A 71 7.16 10.89 18.25
C SER A 71 6.20 9.88 17.63
N TYR A 72 5.16 9.50 18.38
CA TYR A 72 4.09 8.63 17.89
C TYR A 72 3.31 9.29 16.74
N LEU A 73 2.94 10.57 16.86
CA LEU A 73 2.24 11.29 15.81
C LEU A 73 3.06 11.37 14.51
N ILE A 74 4.34 11.75 14.61
CA ILE A 74 5.26 11.80 13.46
C ILE A 74 5.32 10.42 12.79
N GLN A 75 5.44 9.37 13.59
CA GLN A 75 5.47 8.01 13.09
C GLN A 75 4.17 7.60 12.39
N SER A 76 3.01 7.89 12.97
CA SER A 76 1.71 7.65 12.34
C SER A 76 1.62 8.36 10.99
N VAL A 77 2.04 9.62 10.91
CA VAL A 77 2.07 10.38 9.65
C VAL A 77 3.02 9.73 8.64
N CYS A 78 4.23 9.34 9.06
CA CYS A 78 5.18 8.62 8.21
C CYS A 78 4.61 7.30 7.68
N CYS A 79 3.94 6.50 8.52
CA CYS A 79 3.27 5.27 8.11
C CYS A 79 2.14 5.55 7.10
N GLY A 80 1.38 6.62 7.30
CA GLY A 80 0.34 7.07 6.37
C GLY A 80 0.90 7.48 5.00
N LEU A 81 2.01 8.23 4.96
CA LEU A 81 2.62 8.72 3.71
C LEU A 81 3.39 7.61 2.96
N VAL A 82 4.18 6.83 3.69
CA VAL A 82 5.18 5.93 3.11
C VAL A 82 4.67 4.49 3.00
N GLY A 83 3.67 4.09 3.79
CA GLY A 83 3.18 2.71 3.85
C GLY A 83 2.78 2.14 2.48
N ASN A 84 1.97 2.88 1.71
CA ASN A 84 1.56 2.43 0.37
C ASN A 84 2.75 2.41 -0.61
N LYS A 85 3.73 3.31 -0.44
CA LYS A 85 4.95 3.32 -1.27
C LYS A 85 5.78 2.06 -1.07
N MET A 86 5.91 1.60 0.18
CA MET A 86 6.60 0.37 0.48
C MET A 86 5.83 -0.86 -0.02
N MET A 87 4.50 -0.85 -0.01
CA MET A 87 3.70 -1.90 -0.65
C MET A 87 4.01 -2.03 -2.15
N TYR A 88 4.15 -0.92 -2.89
CA TYR A 88 4.56 -1.00 -4.31
C TYR A 88 5.91 -1.66 -4.48
N ARG A 89 6.89 -1.30 -3.64
CA ARG A 89 8.23 -1.88 -3.68
C ARG A 89 8.19 -3.38 -3.39
N GLN A 90 7.35 -3.82 -2.46
CA GLN A 90 7.16 -5.24 -2.20
C GLN A 90 6.52 -5.96 -3.39
N LEU A 91 5.51 -5.36 -4.02
CA LEU A 91 4.89 -5.93 -5.23
C LEU A 91 5.90 -6.03 -6.37
N ALA A 92 6.70 -5.00 -6.60
CA ALA A 92 7.77 -5.02 -7.60
C ALA A 92 8.78 -6.16 -7.31
N LYS A 93 9.19 -6.36 -6.06
CA LYS A 93 10.05 -7.50 -5.66
C LYS A 93 9.40 -8.87 -5.91
N LYS A 94 8.06 -8.93 -5.96
CA LYS A 94 7.29 -10.15 -6.27
C LYS A 94 7.01 -10.30 -7.78
N GLY A 95 7.61 -9.48 -8.64
CA GLY A 95 7.44 -9.54 -10.09
C GLY A 95 6.13 -8.92 -10.60
N PHE A 96 5.47 -8.09 -9.78
CA PHE A 96 4.33 -7.31 -10.25
C PHE A 96 4.78 -6.01 -10.92
N GLU A 97 4.15 -5.70 -12.04
CA GLU A 97 4.37 -4.47 -12.79
C GLU A 97 3.16 -3.55 -12.71
N LEU A 98 3.40 -2.24 -12.77
CA LEU A 98 2.34 -1.25 -12.81
C LEU A 98 1.73 -1.21 -14.21
N ILE A 99 0.49 -1.68 -14.35
CA ILE A 99 -0.20 -1.69 -15.64
C ILE A 99 -0.86 -0.33 -15.91
N THR A 100 -1.62 0.18 -14.94
CA THR A 100 -2.36 1.43 -15.12
C THR A 100 -2.83 2.06 -13.81
N VAL A 101 -3.22 3.32 -13.89
CA VAL A 101 -3.84 4.08 -12.80
C VAL A 101 -5.28 4.39 -13.17
N ILE A 102 -6.22 3.76 -12.48
CA ILE A 102 -7.65 4.02 -12.65
C ILE A 102 -8.10 4.94 -11.51
N PRO A 103 -8.67 6.13 -11.81
CA PRO A 103 -9.30 6.96 -10.80
C PRO A 103 -10.56 6.26 -10.31
N ALA A 104 -10.58 5.88 -9.04
CA ALA A 104 -11.72 5.24 -8.39
C ALA A 104 -11.70 5.54 -6.89
N HIS A 105 -12.89 5.64 -6.29
CA HIS A 105 -13.02 5.89 -4.86
C HIS A 105 -12.71 4.64 -4.01
N ARG A 106 -12.84 3.44 -4.61
CA ARG A 106 -12.60 2.16 -3.95
C ARG A 106 -11.80 1.20 -4.84
N PRO A 107 -11.00 0.29 -4.24
CA PRO A 107 -10.19 -0.67 -4.99
C PRO A 107 -11.01 -1.67 -5.81
N ASP A 108 -12.18 -2.08 -5.31
CA ASP A 108 -13.09 -3.01 -6.02
C ASP A 108 -13.68 -2.40 -7.30
N ILE A 109 -13.94 -1.09 -7.30
CA ILE A 109 -14.39 -0.36 -8.49
C ILE A 109 -13.26 -0.28 -9.52
N ALA A 110 -12.03 0.05 -9.08
CA ALA A 110 -10.87 0.08 -9.97
C ALA A 110 -10.64 -1.29 -10.64
N LEU A 111 -10.77 -2.37 -9.88
CA LEU A 111 -10.64 -3.73 -10.42
C LEU A 111 -11.72 -4.07 -11.45
N ARG A 112 -12.98 -3.71 -11.19
CA ARG A 112 -14.08 -3.91 -12.14
C ARG A 112 -13.86 -3.16 -13.45
N VAL A 113 -13.53 -1.86 -13.36
CA VAL A 113 -13.24 -1.02 -14.55
C VAL A 113 -12.06 -1.59 -15.34
N TYR A 114 -11.02 -2.08 -14.66
CA TYR A 114 -9.88 -2.71 -15.32
C TYR A 114 -10.30 -3.96 -16.10
N ARG A 115 -11.03 -4.87 -15.45
CA ARG A 115 -11.50 -6.12 -16.08
C ARG A 115 -12.41 -5.86 -17.27
N GLN A 116 -13.32 -4.88 -17.16
CA GLN A 116 -14.21 -4.49 -18.25
C GLN A 116 -13.42 -3.98 -19.45
N ARG A 117 -12.48 -3.04 -19.26
CA ARG A 117 -11.63 -2.51 -20.33
C ARG A 117 -10.80 -3.61 -21.02
N ARG A 118 -10.25 -4.55 -20.24
CA ARG A 118 -9.49 -5.69 -20.77
C ARG A 118 -10.38 -6.59 -21.64
N ASN A 119 -11.61 -6.89 -21.20
CA ASN A 119 -12.54 -7.72 -21.96
C ASN A 119 -12.97 -7.05 -23.27
N GLU A 120 -13.26 -5.74 -23.24
CA GLU A 120 -13.60 -4.96 -24.44
C GLU A 120 -12.45 -4.98 -25.46
N GLN A 121 -11.21 -4.76 -25.00
CA GLN A 121 -10.02 -4.83 -25.86
C GLN A 121 -9.83 -6.20 -26.49
N ASN A 122 -10.00 -7.28 -25.71
CA ASN A 122 -9.92 -8.64 -26.21
C ASN A 122 -11.00 -8.93 -27.26
N TYR A 123 -12.23 -8.49 -27.03
CA TYR A 123 -13.34 -8.65 -27.97
C TYR A 123 -13.07 -7.93 -29.30
N GLN A 124 -12.57 -6.69 -29.25
CA GLN A 124 -12.22 -5.94 -30.46
C GLN A 124 -11.10 -6.63 -31.23
N ARG A 125 -10.03 -7.06 -30.57
CA ARG A 125 -8.91 -7.79 -31.20
C ARG A 125 -9.38 -9.05 -31.93
N LEU A 126 -10.25 -9.85 -31.30
CA LEU A 126 -10.83 -11.04 -31.90
C LEU A 126 -11.67 -10.71 -33.14
N ARG A 127 -12.52 -9.68 -33.08
CA ARG A 127 -13.32 -9.24 -34.23
C ARG A 127 -12.45 -8.79 -35.41
N PHE A 128 -11.39 -8.02 -35.16
CA PHE A 128 -10.46 -7.59 -36.21
C PHE A 128 -9.74 -8.77 -36.85
N SER A 129 -9.23 -9.70 -36.05
CA SER A 129 -8.57 -10.92 -36.55
C SER A 129 -9.51 -11.77 -37.41
N GLN A 130 -10.75 -11.98 -36.97
CA GLN A 130 -11.75 -12.71 -37.76
C GLN A 130 -12.09 -12.01 -39.08
N ARG A 131 -12.20 -10.67 -39.06
CA ARG A 131 -12.47 -9.88 -40.27
C ARG A 131 -11.32 -9.99 -41.28
N GLN A 132 -10.07 -9.92 -40.82
CA GLN A 132 -8.89 -10.10 -41.68
C GLN A 132 -8.81 -11.53 -42.24
N ALA A 133 -9.06 -12.55 -41.42
CA ALA A 133 -9.08 -13.94 -41.88
C ALA A 133 -10.12 -14.17 -42.98
N ARG A 134 -11.30 -13.54 -42.87
CA ARG A 134 -12.35 -13.60 -43.91
C ARG A 134 -11.94 -12.90 -45.21
N LEU A 135 -11.17 -11.82 -45.13
CA LEU A 135 -10.71 -11.07 -46.31
C LEU A 135 -9.58 -11.79 -47.06
N ASN A 136 -8.79 -12.64 -46.40
CA ASN A 136 -7.68 -13.37 -47.02
C ASN A 136 -8.11 -14.68 -47.72
N ILE A 137 -9.37 -15.11 -47.57
CA ILE A 137 -9.92 -16.36 -48.15
C ILE A 137 -10.85 -16.04 -49.35
N ALA A 138 -11.20 -14.78 -49.55
CA ALA A 138 -11.99 -14.28 -50.69
C ALA A 138 -11.06 -13.76 -51.79
#